data_AF-A0A8H7E6V9-F1
#
_entry.id   AF-A0A8H7E6V9-F1
#
_cell.length_a   1.000
_cell.length_b   1.000
_cell.length_c   1.000
_cell.angle_alpha   90.00
_cell.angle_beta   90.00
_cell.angle_gamma   90.00
#
_symmetry.space_group_name_H-M   'P 1'
#
loop_
_entity.id
_entity.type
_entity.pdbx_description
1 polymer ?
#
loop_
_entity_poly.entity_id
_entity_poly.type
_entity_poly.pdbx_seq_one_letter_code
_entity_poly.pdbx_strand_id
1 'polypeptide(L)'
;MPKLIVIFCCVFASLGSFLFGYDSGIIGSVIALPAFVAYIGDGNLSDSATGGIVSAYTGGAIIGSLVVSRIADPFGRRMAIFVGSVFAAVGGAVQGGASNIAAMVVGRLLAGVAIGDDFHHHVQPPSEESHPFHRHAL
;
A
#
# COMPACT_ATOMS: atom_id res chain seq x y z
N MET A 1 2.35 -12.65 30.07
CA MET A 1 3.14 -11.69 29.29
C MET A 1 3.05 -11.82 27.75
N PRO A 2 2.79 -13.00 27.11
CA PRO A 2 2.70 -13.05 25.64
C PRO A 2 1.47 -12.30 25.07
N LYS A 3 0.37 -12.23 25.82
CA LYS A 3 -0.86 -11.53 25.41
C LYS A 3 -0.66 -10.03 25.15
N LEU A 4 0.22 -9.37 25.89
CA LEU A 4 0.45 -7.93 25.73
C LEU A 4 1.24 -7.61 24.46
N ILE A 5 2.22 -8.44 24.10
CA ILE A 5 2.97 -8.33 22.84
C ILE A 5 2.03 -8.56 21.64
N VAL A 6 1.14 -9.56 21.74
CA VAL A 6 0.15 -9.82 20.68
C VAL A 6 -0.82 -8.65 20.53
N ILE A 7 -1.34 -8.08 21.63
CA ILE A 7 -2.20 -6.89 21.58
C ILE A 7 -1.48 -5.71 20.94
N PHE A 8 -0.23 -5.43 21.34
CA PHE A 8 0.56 -4.35 20.75
C PHE A 8 0.79 -4.58 19.25
N CYS A 9 1.14 -5.79 18.84
CA CYS A 9 1.33 -6.15 17.43
C CYS A 9 0.04 -5.96 16.61
N CYS A 10 -1.11 -6.38 17.15
CA CYS A 10 -2.41 -6.19 16.52
C CYS A 10 -2.76 -4.71 16.38
N VAL A 11 -2.54 -3.90 17.41
CA VAL A 11 -2.81 -2.45 17.37
C VAL A 11 -1.95 -1.76 16.31
N PHE A 12 -0.65 -2.08 16.24
CA PHE A 12 0.24 -1.53 15.20
C PHE A 12 -0.15 -1.99 13.79
N ALA A 13 -0.49 -3.26 13.63
CA ALA A 13 -0.96 -3.79 12.35
C ALA A 13 -2.26 -3.07 11.89
N SER A 14 -3.24 -2.93 12.79
CA SER A 14 -4.49 -2.21 12.50
C SER A 14 -4.27 -0.73 12.20
N LEU A 15 -3.36 -0.06 12.90
CA LEU A 15 -2.98 1.33 12.61
C LEU A 15 -2.35 1.46 11.23
N GLY A 16 -1.49 0.52 10.83
CA GLY A 16 -0.92 0.49 9.48
C GLY A 16 -1.99 0.38 8.40
N SER A 17 -2.90 -0.59 8.55
CA SER A 17 -4.04 -0.75 7.63
C SER A 17 -4.98 0.47 7.62
N PHE A 18 -5.17 1.12 8.77
CA PHE A 18 -5.97 2.33 8.88
C PHE A 18 -5.33 3.53 8.17
N LEU A 19 -4.05 3.80 8.41
CA LEU A 19 -3.30 4.86 7.74
C LEU A 19 -3.30 4.66 6.22
N PHE A 20 -3.18 3.41 5.80
CA PHE A 20 -3.25 3.05 4.39
C PHE A 20 -4.62 3.37 3.78
N GLY A 21 -5.72 2.99 4.44
CA GLY A 21 -7.07 3.37 4.00
C GLY A 21 -7.29 4.88 4.02
N TYR A 22 -6.70 5.59 4.98
CA TYR A 22 -6.74 7.04 5.07
C TYR A 22 -6.01 7.69 3.88
N ASP A 23 -4.82 7.22 3.49
CA ASP A 23 -4.07 7.75 2.33
C ASP A 23 -4.86 7.62 1.02
N SER A 24 -5.54 6.48 0.82
CA SER A 24 -6.39 6.28 -0.34
C SER A 24 -7.67 7.12 -0.30
N GLY A 25 -8.16 7.50 0.89
CA GLY A 25 -9.36 8.32 1.06
C GLY A 25 -9.10 9.82 0.93
N ILE A 26 -7.97 10.30 1.45
CA ILE A 26 -7.67 11.74 1.52
C ILE A 26 -7.27 12.33 0.16
N ILE A 27 -6.75 11.51 -0.76
CA ILE A 27 -6.28 11.99 -2.07
C ILE A 27 -7.37 12.73 -2.85
N GLY A 28 -8.62 12.25 -2.78
CA GLY A 28 -9.77 12.89 -3.43
C GLY A 28 -10.10 14.28 -2.87
N SER A 29 -9.84 14.51 -1.59
CA SER A 29 -10.05 15.81 -0.96
C SER A 29 -8.89 16.78 -1.19
N VAL A 30 -7.65 16.27 -1.23
CA VAL A 30 -6.45 17.09 -1.41
C VAL A 30 -6.35 17.65 -2.83
N ILE A 31 -6.69 16.86 -3.84
CA ILE A 31 -6.70 17.31 -5.25
C ILE A 31 -7.72 18.42 -5.54
N ALA A 32 -8.80 18.49 -4.75
CA ALA A 32 -9.84 19.50 -4.88
C ALA A 32 -9.48 20.82 -4.15
N LEU A 33 -8.39 20.85 -3.38
CA LEU A 33 -8.04 21.98 -2.56
C LEU A 33 -7.31 23.06 -3.37
N PRO A 34 -7.78 24.31 -3.42
CA PRO A 34 -7.13 25.38 -4.19
C PRO A 34 -5.72 25.72 -3.67
N ALA A 35 -5.46 25.51 -2.37
CA ALA A 35 -4.14 25.67 -1.79
C ALA A 35 -3.14 24.62 -2.30
N PHE A 36 -3.60 23.40 -2.56
CA PHE A 36 -2.77 22.35 -3.15
C PHE A 36 -2.44 22.67 -4.62
N VAL A 37 -3.42 23.20 -5.37
CA VAL A 37 -3.22 23.65 -6.76
C VAL A 37 -2.21 24.78 -6.87
N ALA A 38 -2.27 25.74 -5.95
CA ALA A 38 -1.30 26.83 -5.89
C ALA A 38 0.11 26.36 -5.51
N TYR A 39 0.22 25.35 -4.62
CA TYR A 39 1.51 24.87 -4.12
C TYR A 39 2.22 23.90 -5.09
N ILE A 40 1.47 23.00 -5.73
CA ILE A 40 2.04 21.90 -6.54
C ILE A 40 1.95 22.15 -8.05
N GLY A 41 0.95 22.91 -8.52
CA GLY A 41 0.70 23.13 -9.95
C GLY A 41 0.88 24.57 -10.42
N ASP A 42 1.50 25.43 -9.60
CA ASP A 42 1.78 26.84 -9.95
C ASP A 42 0.54 27.58 -10.49
N GLY A 43 -0.63 27.28 -9.90
CA GLY A 43 -1.91 27.91 -10.24
C GLY A 43 -2.72 27.24 -11.37
N ASN A 44 -2.21 26.21 -12.05
CA ASN A 44 -2.97 25.43 -13.05
C ASN A 44 -2.72 23.92 -12.90
N LEU A 45 -3.58 23.21 -12.15
CA LEU A 45 -3.66 21.75 -12.26
C LEU A 45 -4.60 21.38 -13.39
N SER A 46 -4.05 20.80 -14.46
CA SER A 46 -4.85 20.14 -15.49
C SER A 46 -5.51 18.88 -14.92
N ASP A 47 -6.74 18.57 -15.36
CA ASP A 47 -7.43 17.31 -15.01
C ASP A 47 -6.57 16.07 -15.32
N SER A 48 -5.70 16.16 -16.33
CA SER A 48 -4.74 15.12 -16.68
C SER A 48 -3.69 14.87 -15.59
N ALA A 49 -3.27 15.91 -14.86
CA ALA A 49 -2.31 15.78 -13.76
C ALA A 49 -2.95 15.11 -12.54
N THR A 50 -4.17 15.51 -12.20
CA THR A 50 -4.97 14.91 -11.13
C THR A 50 -5.26 13.44 -11.40
N GLY A 51 -5.71 13.12 -12.62
CA GLY A 51 -5.89 11.73 -13.06
C GLY A 51 -4.58 10.95 -13.09
N GLY A 52 -3.45 11.60 -13.43
CA GLY A 52 -2.11 11.02 -13.38
C GLY A 52 -1.70 10.58 -11.98
N ILE A 53 -1.96 11.38 -10.95
CA ILE A 53 -1.64 11.06 -9.55
C ILE A 53 -2.43 9.85 -9.06
N VAL A 54 -3.73 9.79 -9.36
CA VAL A 54 -4.60 8.68 -8.96
C VAL A 54 -4.28 7.40 -9.73
N SER A 55 -4.09 7.50 -11.05
CA SER A 55 -3.76 6.33 -11.89
C SER A 55 -2.36 5.78 -11.63
N ALA A 56 -1.40 6.63 -11.24
CA ALA A 56 -0.07 6.20 -10.83
C ALA A 56 -0.11 5.27 -9.62
N TYR A 57 -1.00 5.50 -8.66
CA TYR A 57 -1.20 4.59 -7.52
C TYR A 57 -1.67 3.20 -7.97
N THR A 58 -2.69 3.15 -8.84
CA THR A 58 -3.18 1.88 -9.42
C THR A 58 -2.13 1.20 -10.30
N GLY A 59 -1.38 1.97 -11.10
CA GLY A 59 -0.27 1.48 -11.91
C GLY A 59 0.84 0.87 -11.06
N GLY A 60 1.18 1.50 -9.94
CA GLY A 60 2.11 0.98 -8.95
C GLY A 60 1.62 -0.33 -8.34
N ALA A 61 0.32 -0.44 -8.03
CA ALA A 61 -0.27 -1.68 -7.51
C ALA A 61 -0.23 -2.83 -8.52
N ILE A 62 -0.44 -2.55 -9.81
CA ILE A 62 -0.29 -3.56 -10.88
C ILE A 62 1.16 -4.04 -10.96
N ILE A 63 2.12 -3.11 -10.95
CA ILE A 63 3.55 -3.46 -10.99
C ILE A 63 3.94 -4.25 -9.74
N GLY A 64 3.51 -3.82 -8.55
CA GLY A 64 3.75 -4.51 -7.29
C GLY A 64 3.20 -5.92 -7.32
N SER A 65 1.94 -6.09 -7.72
CA SER A 65 1.32 -7.42 -7.78
C SER A 65 2.02 -8.35 -8.77
N LEU A 66 2.50 -7.85 -9.93
CA LEU A 66 3.24 -8.65 -10.91
C LEU A 66 4.62 -9.09 -10.41
N VAL A 67 5.36 -8.18 -9.78
CA VAL A 67 6.70 -8.46 -9.24
C VAL A 67 6.60 -9.43 -8.06
N VAL A 68 5.61 -9.21 -7.19
CA VAL A 68 5.34 -10.04 -6.02
C VAL A 68 4.86 -11.42 -6.41
N SER A 69 3.98 -11.52 -7.41
CA SER A 69 3.50 -12.82 -7.90
C SER A 69 4.62 -13.74 -8.42
N ARG A 70 5.83 -13.22 -8.65
CA ARG A 70 7.02 -14.00 -9.03
C ARG A 70 8.01 -14.25 -7.90
N ILE A 71 7.93 -13.47 -6.82
CA ILE A 71 8.89 -13.47 -5.70
C ILE A 71 8.25 -14.03 -4.40
N ALA A 72 6.92 -14.11 -4.34
CA ALA A 72 6.18 -14.52 -3.14
C ALA A 72 6.30 -16.02 -2.81
N ASP A 73 6.48 -16.89 -3.82
CA ASP A 73 6.57 -18.34 -3.62
C ASP A 73 7.65 -18.75 -2.57
N PRO A 74 8.85 -18.13 -2.51
CA PRO A 74 9.86 -18.48 -1.49
C PRO A 74 9.85 -17.66 -0.19
N PHE A 75 9.20 -16.49 -0.09
CA PHE A 75 9.57 -15.49 0.94
C PHE A 75 8.78 -15.54 2.26
N GLY A 76 7.65 -16.22 2.34
CA GLY A 76 6.89 -16.41 3.58
C GLY A 76 6.22 -15.14 4.14
N ARG A 77 5.13 -15.34 4.89
CA ARG A 77 4.18 -14.30 5.33
C ARG A 77 4.78 -13.15 6.16
N ARG A 78 5.89 -13.39 6.87
CA ARG A 78 6.52 -12.38 7.75
C ARG A 78 7.41 -11.40 6.99
N MET A 79 8.09 -11.84 5.94
CA MET A 79 8.94 -10.98 5.13
C MET A 79 8.10 -10.07 4.23
N ALA A 80 6.97 -10.55 3.72
CA ALA A 80 6.04 -9.75 2.93
C ALA A 80 5.56 -8.50 3.69
N ILE A 81 5.11 -8.66 4.95
CA ILE A 81 4.66 -7.55 5.79
C ILE A 81 5.81 -6.55 6.04
N PHE A 82 7.03 -7.06 6.25
CA PHE A 82 8.20 -6.21 6.46
C PHE A 82 8.55 -5.39 5.21
N VAL A 83 8.62 -6.04 4.05
CA VAL A 83 8.91 -5.38 2.77
C VAL A 83 7.84 -4.35 2.42
N GLY A 84 6.56 -4.72 2.52
CA GLY A 84 5.43 -3.80 2.31
C GLY A 84 5.49 -2.58 3.23
N SER A 85 5.82 -2.78 4.52
CA SER A 85 5.95 -1.67 5.47
C SER A 85 7.11 -0.72 5.14
N VAL A 86 8.23 -1.23 4.63
CA VAL A 86 9.37 -0.41 4.20
C VAL A 86 9.00 0.43 2.98
N PHE A 87 8.37 -0.17 1.97
CA PHE A 87 7.92 0.57 0.79
C PHE A 87 6.85 1.61 1.13
N ALA A 88 5.91 1.29 2.03
CA ALA A 88 4.91 2.24 2.51
C ALA A 88 5.55 3.41 3.28
N ALA A 89 6.53 3.15 4.15
CA ALA A 89 7.25 4.19 4.88
C ALA A 89 8.03 5.12 3.95
N VAL A 90 8.73 4.56 2.95
CA VAL A 90 9.46 5.34 1.95
C VAL A 90 8.51 6.14 1.06
N GLY A 91 7.43 5.52 0.59
CA GLY A 91 6.40 6.19 -0.22
C GLY A 91 5.73 7.34 0.52
N GLY A 92 5.41 7.16 1.80
CA GLY A 92 4.86 8.21 2.67
C GLY A 92 5.84 9.35 2.92
N ALA A 93 7.12 9.05 3.15
CA ALA A 93 8.16 10.07 3.32
C ALA A 93 8.35 10.91 2.05
N VAL A 94 8.33 10.27 0.87
CA VAL A 94 8.43 10.96 -0.42
C VAL A 94 7.19 11.82 -0.69
N GLN A 95 5.99 11.33 -0.38
CA GLN A 95 4.76 12.14 -0.51
C GLN A 95 4.75 13.33 0.46
N GLY A 96 5.22 13.16 1.69
CA GLY A 96 5.29 14.24 2.69
C GLY A 96 6.31 15.33 2.35
N GLY A 97 7.36 15.00 1.60
CA GLY A 97 8.38 15.95 1.13
C GLY A 97 8.19 16.44 -0.30
N ALA A 98 7.11 16.05 -0.99
CA ALA A 98 6.92 16.37 -2.40
C ALA A 98 6.65 17.86 -2.61
N SER A 99 7.54 18.53 -3.36
CA SER A 99 7.38 19.92 -3.81
C SER A 99 6.84 20.05 -5.23
N ASN A 100 6.80 18.94 -5.99
CA ASN A 100 6.39 18.91 -7.40
C ASN A 100 5.41 17.74 -7.66
N ILE A 101 4.57 17.87 -8.69
CA ILE A 101 3.64 16.81 -9.14
C ILE A 101 4.38 15.48 -9.37
N ALA A 102 5.56 15.52 -9.99
CA ALA A 102 6.37 14.33 -10.27
C ALA A 102 6.78 13.59 -8.99
N ALA A 103 7.18 14.30 -7.93
CA ALA A 103 7.55 13.69 -6.66
C ALA A 103 6.34 13.04 -5.97
N MET A 104 5.16 13.67 -6.08
CA MET A 104 3.92 13.11 -5.57
C MET A 104 3.52 11.83 -6.33
N VAL A 105 3.65 11.83 -7.66
CA VAL A 105 3.40 10.66 -8.53
C VAL A 105 4.34 9.50 -8.19
N VAL A 106 5.64 9.77 -7.98
CA VAL A 106 6.62 8.76 -7.57
C VAL A 106 6.28 8.20 -6.19
N GLY A 107 5.93 9.05 -5.23
CA GLY A 107 5.49 8.60 -3.91
C GLY A 107 4.22 7.75 -3.95
N ARG A 108 3.29 8.05 -4.86
CA ARG A 108 2.07 7.26 -5.11
C ARG A 108 2.36 5.93 -5.79
N LEU A 109 3.31 5.88 -6.72
CA LEU A 109 3.77 4.62 -7.33
C LEU A 109 4.40 3.70 -6.27
N LEU A 110 5.27 4.23 -5.42
CA LEU A 110 5.91 3.47 -4.35
C LEU A 110 4.90 2.96 -3.31
N ALA A 111 3.94 3.80 -2.92
CA ALA A 111 2.83 3.38 -2.08
C ALA A 111 1.98 2.31 -2.78
N GLY A 112 1.75 2.44 -4.09
CA GLY A 112 1.08 1.46 -4.94
C GLY A 112 1.74 0.08 -4.91
N VAL A 113 3.06 0.05 -5.10
CA VAL A 113 3.86 -1.18 -5.10
C VAL A 113 3.72 -1.93 -3.78
N ALA A 114 3.78 -1.23 -2.64
CA ALA A 114 3.64 -1.80 -1.30
C ALA A 114 2.34 -2.59 -1.07
N ILE A 115 1.28 -2.27 -1.81
CA ILE A 115 -0.05 -2.90 -1.70
C ILE A 115 -0.14 -4.15 -2.56
N GLY A 116 0.55 -4.13 -3.70
CA GLY A 116 0.64 -5.27 -4.59
C GLY A 116 1.25 -6.49 -3.90
N ASP A 117 2.20 -6.26 -2.99
CA ASP A 117 2.75 -7.26 -2.05
C ASP A 117 1.69 -7.92 -1.17
N ASP A 118 0.78 -7.13 -0.60
CA ASP A 118 -0.25 -7.62 0.31
C ASP A 118 -1.28 -8.47 -0.45
N PHE A 119 -1.75 -8.01 -1.62
CA PHE A 119 -2.87 -8.61 -2.35
C PHE A 119 -2.59 -10.05 -2.83
N HIS A 120 -1.36 -10.36 -3.22
CA HIS A 120 -1.02 -11.72 -3.64
C HIS A 120 -1.11 -12.71 -2.46
N HIS A 121 -0.81 -12.26 -1.25
CA HIS A 121 -0.83 -13.10 -0.06
C HIS A 121 -2.26 -13.40 0.45
N HIS A 122 -3.21 -12.49 0.25
CA HIS A 122 -4.63 -12.74 0.57
C HIS A 122 -5.29 -13.75 -0.39
N VAL A 123 -4.66 -14.08 -1.52
CA VAL A 123 -5.16 -15.03 -2.53
C VAL A 123 -4.45 -16.39 -2.42
N GLN A 124 -3.86 -16.72 -1.27
CA GLN A 124 -3.52 -18.12 -1.02
C GLN A 124 -4.83 -18.93 -0.94
N PRO A 125 -5.00 -19.99 -1.75
CA PRO A 125 -6.21 -20.79 -1.69
C PRO A 125 -6.34 -21.38 -0.29
N PRO A 126 -7.57 -21.43 0.29
CA PRO A 126 -7.81 -21.90 1.65
C PRO A 126 -7.38 -23.37 1.91
N SER A 127 -6.89 -24.06 0.88
CA SER A 127 -6.38 -25.43 0.95
C SER A 127 -5.02 -25.59 1.65
N GLU A 128 -4.24 -24.53 1.86
CA GLU A 128 -2.91 -24.62 2.52
C GLU A 128 -2.93 -24.29 4.02
N GLU A 129 -3.96 -23.60 4.53
CA GLU A 129 -4.09 -23.32 5.97
C GLU A 129 -4.72 -24.47 6.77
N SER A 130 -5.30 -25.48 6.09
CA SER A 130 -5.85 -26.66 6.77
C SER A 130 -4.74 -27.62 7.20
N HIS A 131 -4.34 -27.52 8.46
CA HIS A 131 -3.64 -28.58 9.19
C HIS A 131 -4.30 -29.97 8.92
N PRO A 132 -3.52 -31.07 8.91
CA PRO A 132 -3.89 -32.41 8.43
C PRO A 132 -4.95 -33.17 9.26
N PHE A 133 -5.65 -32.51 10.19
CA PHE A 133 -6.55 -33.17 11.14
C PHE A 133 -7.92 -33.56 10.56
N HIS A 134 -8.28 -33.07 9.37
CA HIS A 134 -9.60 -33.29 8.77
C HIS A 134 -9.61 -34.26 7.56
N ARG A 135 -8.57 -35.08 7.36
CA ARG A 135 -8.52 -36.07 6.27
C ARG A 135 -9.16 -37.44 6.56
N HIS A 136 -9.68 -37.67 7.77
CA HIS A 136 -10.24 -38.99 8.17
C HIS A 136 -11.76 -39.00 8.39
N ALA A 137 -12.49 -37.96 7.97
CA ALA A 137 -13.93 -37.84 8.21
C ALA A 137 -14.82 -37.98 6.98
N LEU A 138 -14.27 -38.29 5.79
CA LEU A 138 -15.05 -38.60 4.58
C LEU A 138 -14.39 -39.74 3.80
#